data_AF-A0A660ZL98-F1
#
_entry.id   AF-A0A660ZL98-F1
#
_cell.length_a   1.000
_cell.length_b   1.000
_cell.length_c   1.000
_cell.angle_alpha   90.00
_cell.angle_beta   90.00
_cell.angle_gamma   90.00
#
_symmetry.space_group_name_H-M   'P 1'
#
loop_
_entity.id
_entity.type
_entity.pdbx_description
1 polymer ?
#
loop_
_entity_poly.entity_id
_entity_poly.type
_entity_poly.pdbx_seq_one_letter_code
_entity_poly.pdbx_strand_id
1 'polypeptide(L)'
;MEAVFTIDADGQHDPSEIPSFIEMYETEGLDIVIGSRMNKTEGMPLVRFLTNKVTSSIISLRAGRRIEDSQSGYRLIKTELLADMQLAASHYDLESEILIRAGLNGAKIGSVPIKTIYGDEHSKINPLRDTVRFLMLVFRSFFW
;
A
#
# COMPACT_ATOMS: atom_id res chain seq x y z
N MET A 1 -10.78 -18.80 4.95
CA MET A 1 -11.00 -17.38 4.57
C MET A 1 -10.21 -17.15 3.28
N GLU A 2 -10.78 -16.50 2.28
CA GLU A 2 -10.11 -16.29 0.99
C GLU A 2 -9.43 -14.91 0.98
N ALA A 3 -8.22 -14.86 0.44
CA ALA A 3 -7.45 -13.64 0.28
C ALA A 3 -6.69 -13.65 -1.05
N VAL A 4 -6.41 -12.46 -1.56
CA VAL A 4 -5.56 -12.22 -2.72
C VAL A 4 -4.24 -11.65 -2.25
N PHE A 5 -3.17 -12.10 -2.87
CA PHE A 5 -1.83 -11.61 -2.60
C PHE A 5 -1.31 -10.83 -3.82
N THR A 6 -0.80 -9.62 -3.61
CA THR A 6 -0.23 -8.76 -4.65
C THR A 6 1.26 -8.55 -4.42
N ILE A 7 2.03 -8.56 -5.50
CA ILE A 7 3.47 -8.31 -5.51
C ILE A 7 3.87 -7.63 -6.82
N ASP A 8 4.75 -6.64 -6.73
CA ASP A 8 5.29 -5.98 -7.92
C ASP A 8 6.26 -6.90 -8.65
N ALA A 9 6.16 -6.95 -9.98
CA ALA A 9 6.99 -7.81 -10.83
C ALA A 9 8.36 -7.19 -11.20
N ASP A 10 8.84 -6.20 -10.43
CA ASP A 10 10.12 -5.52 -10.65
C ASP A 10 11.31 -6.17 -9.93
N GLY A 11 11.04 -7.18 -9.08
CA GLY A 11 12.07 -7.89 -8.32
C GLY A 11 12.51 -7.19 -7.03
N GLN A 12 11.86 -6.09 -6.63
CA GLN A 12 12.20 -5.37 -5.40
C GLN A 12 11.70 -6.05 -4.11
N HIS A 13 10.84 -7.06 -4.24
CA HIS A 13 10.19 -7.77 -3.15
C HIS A 13 10.60 -9.25 -3.12
N ASP A 14 10.96 -9.74 -1.93
CA ASP A 14 11.32 -11.15 -1.71
C ASP A 14 10.06 -11.97 -1.38
N PRO A 15 9.62 -12.90 -2.26
CA PRO A 15 8.46 -13.76 -2.01
C PRO A 15 8.61 -14.66 -0.79
N SER A 16 9.84 -14.86 -0.28
CA SER A 16 10.07 -15.62 0.95
C SER A 16 9.49 -14.93 2.19
N GLU A 17 9.14 -13.64 2.11
CA GLU A 17 8.48 -12.90 3.20
C GLU A 17 6.96 -13.15 3.26
N ILE A 18 6.33 -13.74 2.22
CA ILE A 18 4.87 -14.02 2.17
C ILE A 18 4.33 -14.73 3.42
N PRO A 19 4.98 -15.77 4.00
CA PRO A 19 4.48 -16.45 5.18
C PRO A 19 4.21 -15.51 6.37
N SER A 20 5.01 -14.45 6.54
CA SER A 20 4.81 -13.47 7.61
C SER A 20 3.53 -12.65 7.45
N PHE A 21 3.09 -12.40 6.21
CA PHE A 21 1.81 -11.75 5.93
C PHE A 21 0.64 -12.63 6.30
N ILE A 22 0.73 -13.93 5.99
CA ILE A 22 -0.30 -14.92 6.30
C ILE A 22 -0.42 -15.07 7.82
N GLU A 23 0.70 -15.22 8.52
CA GLU A 23 0.74 -15.30 9.98
C GLU A 23 0.09 -14.06 10.62
N MET A 24 0.49 -12.87 10.18
CA MET A 24 -0.08 -11.60 10.65
C MET A 24 -1.59 -11.49 10.38
N TYR A 25 -2.02 -11.90 9.18
CA TYR A 25 -3.42 -11.89 8.77
C TYR A 25 -4.29 -12.79 9.66
N GLU A 26 -3.83 -14.02 9.91
CA GLU A 26 -4.57 -15.02 10.69
C GLU A 26 -4.57 -14.71 12.18
N THR A 27 -3.43 -14.29 12.74
CA THR A 27 -3.28 -14.10 14.20
C THR A 27 -3.96 -12.83 14.70
N GLU A 28 -3.91 -11.74 13.95
CA GLU A 28 -4.52 -10.46 14.35
C GLU A 28 -5.93 -10.24 13.78
N GLY A 29 -6.39 -11.16 12.92
CA GLY A 29 -7.69 -11.08 12.25
C GLY A 29 -7.81 -9.78 11.46
N LEU A 30 -6.78 -9.47 10.67
CA LEU A 30 -6.70 -8.30 9.81
C LEU A 30 -7.45 -8.54 8.49
N ASP A 31 -7.84 -7.46 7.84
CA ASP A 31 -8.50 -7.47 6.55
C ASP A 31 -7.51 -7.16 5.41
N ILE A 32 -6.49 -6.34 5.70
CA ILE A 32 -5.37 -6.02 4.81
C ILE A 32 -4.05 -6.06 5.59
N VAL A 33 -3.04 -6.72 5.03
CA VAL A 33 -1.65 -6.70 5.52
C VAL A 33 -0.74 -6.11 4.45
N ILE A 34 0.03 -5.09 4.81
CA ILE A 34 0.92 -4.37 3.89
C ILE A 34 2.39 -4.62 4.26
N GLY A 35 3.24 -4.86 3.27
CA GLY A 35 4.68 -4.88 3.47
C GLY A 35 5.21 -3.46 3.65
N SER A 36 5.68 -3.12 4.84
CA SER A 36 6.22 -1.80 5.18
C SER A 36 7.74 -1.78 5.03
N ARG A 37 8.24 -0.90 4.16
CA ARG A 37 9.69 -0.65 4.00
C ARG A 37 10.20 0.39 5.01
N MET A 38 9.30 1.06 5.75
CA MET A 38 9.64 2.19 6.61
C MET A 38 10.44 1.79 7.85
N ASN A 39 10.38 0.51 8.24
CA ASN A 39 11.12 -0.03 9.38
C ASN A 39 12.49 -0.65 8.99
N LYS A 40 12.78 -0.74 7.68
CA LYS A 40 14.03 -1.30 7.12
C LYS A 40 14.43 -0.47 5.89
N THR A 41 14.94 0.73 6.16
CA THR A 41 15.20 1.76 5.14
C THR A 41 16.63 1.72 4.57
N GLU A 42 17.39 0.68 4.88
CA GLU A 42 18.75 0.52 4.39
C GLU A 42 18.78 0.53 2.85
N GLY A 43 19.57 1.44 2.26
CA GLY A 43 19.66 1.60 0.81
C GLY A 43 18.54 2.43 0.17
N MET A 44 17.50 2.85 0.92
CA MET A 44 16.42 3.66 0.38
C MET A 44 16.88 5.10 0.10
N PRO A 45 16.68 5.64 -1.12
CA PRO A 45 16.92 7.05 -1.39
C PRO A 45 16.08 7.94 -0.46
N LEU A 46 16.70 8.95 0.16
CA LEU A 46 16.03 9.86 1.11
C LEU A 46 14.77 10.51 0.53
N VAL A 47 14.79 10.85 -0.76
CA VAL A 47 13.63 11.43 -1.46
C VAL A 47 12.47 10.43 -1.51
N ARG A 48 12.74 9.14 -1.76
CA ARG A 48 11.72 8.07 -1.75
C ARG A 48 11.17 7.88 -0.34
N PHE A 49 12.04 7.85 0.67
CA PHE A 49 11.63 7.75 2.07
C PHE A 49 10.69 8.89 2.48
N LEU A 50 11.08 10.14 2.22
CA LEU A 50 10.25 11.31 2.56
C LEU A 50 8.92 11.30 1.80
N THR A 51 8.95 10.98 0.50
CA THR A 51 7.74 10.91 -0.33
C THR A 51 6.79 9.84 0.20
N ASN A 52 7.27 8.61 0.45
CA ASN A 52 6.46 7.53 1.00
C ASN A 52 5.89 7.89 2.37
N LYS A 53 6.67 8.55 3.23
CA LYS A 53 6.21 8.98 4.56
C LYS A 53 5.09 10.02 4.46
N VAL A 54 5.23 11.00 3.59
CA VAL A 54 4.22 12.04 3.36
C VAL A 54 2.95 11.45 2.75
N THR A 55 3.06 10.67 1.67
CA THR A 55 1.89 10.06 1.03
C THR A 55 1.18 9.11 1.99
N SER A 56 1.92 8.27 2.72
CA SER A 56 1.32 7.34 3.69
C SER A 56 0.64 8.06 4.86
N SER A 57 1.16 9.21 5.28
CA SER A 57 0.50 10.04 6.30
C SER A 57 -0.82 10.61 5.79
N ILE A 58 -0.85 11.13 4.55
CA ILE A 58 -2.07 11.66 3.92
C ILE A 58 -3.12 10.55 3.76
N ILE A 59 -2.70 9.39 3.24
CA ILE A 59 -3.58 8.23 3.08
C ILE A 59 -4.07 7.71 4.41
N SER A 60 -3.22 7.66 5.45
CA SER A 60 -3.63 7.27 6.80
C SER A 60 -4.72 8.18 7.35
N LEU A 61 -4.54 9.50 7.20
CA LEU A 61 -5.53 10.49 7.62
C LEU A 61 -6.85 10.33 6.86
N ARG A 62 -6.81 10.05 5.56
CA ARG A 62 -8.01 9.84 4.74
C ARG A 62 -8.71 8.51 5.05
N ALA A 63 -7.95 7.46 5.30
CA ALA A 63 -8.46 6.13 5.63
C ALA A 63 -8.98 6.03 7.08
N GLY A 64 -8.65 6.99 7.96
CA GLY A 64 -8.96 6.90 9.39
C GLY A 64 -8.21 5.75 10.10
N ARG A 65 -7.17 5.22 9.47
CA ARG A 65 -6.36 4.08 9.95
C ARG A 65 -4.89 4.40 9.72
N ARG A 66 -4.01 3.93 10.61
CA ARG A 66 -2.55 4.07 10.40
C ARG A 66 -2.11 3.11 9.30
N ILE A 67 -1.46 3.65 8.28
CA ILE A 67 -0.89 2.93 7.14
C ILE A 67 0.59 3.30 7.06
N GLU A 68 1.47 2.32 7.26
CA GLU A 68 2.91 2.61 7.34
C GLU A 68 3.55 2.88 5.98
N ASP A 69 3.16 2.14 4.94
CA ASP A 69 3.71 2.28 3.59
C ASP A 69 2.62 2.09 2.53
N SER A 70 1.91 3.18 2.22
CA SER A 70 0.79 3.20 1.25
C SER A 70 1.20 2.94 -0.20
N GLN A 71 2.49 3.01 -0.51
CA GLN A 71 3.07 2.89 -1.85
C GLN A 71 3.69 1.50 -2.09
N SER A 72 3.45 0.54 -1.19
CA SER A 72 3.98 -0.81 -1.32
C SER A 72 2.96 -1.67 -2.04
N GLY A 73 3.31 -2.24 -3.21
CA GLY A 73 2.46 -3.20 -3.92
C GLY A 73 2.43 -4.58 -3.25
N TYR A 74 3.27 -4.82 -2.24
CA TYR A 74 3.36 -6.08 -1.52
C TYR A 74 2.28 -6.18 -0.44
N ARG A 75 1.14 -6.83 -0.76
CA ARG A 75 -0.05 -6.83 0.10
C ARG A 75 -0.76 -8.17 0.11
N LEU A 76 -1.36 -8.49 1.25
CA LEU A 76 -2.38 -9.54 1.38
C LEU A 76 -3.71 -8.85 1.68
N ILE A 77 -4.74 -9.12 0.87
CA ILE A 77 -6.04 -8.45 0.93
C ILE A 77 -7.14 -9.49 0.98
N LYS A 78 -8.04 -9.40 1.96
CA LYS A 78 -9.23 -10.26 2.03
C LYS A 78 -10.12 -10.04 0.80
N THR A 79 -10.48 -11.12 0.11
CA THR A 79 -11.15 -11.03 -1.21
C THR A 79 -12.49 -10.30 -1.15
N GLU A 80 -13.27 -10.49 -0.09
CA GLU A 80 -14.59 -9.87 0.07
C GLU A 80 -14.53 -8.33 0.10
N LEU A 81 -13.44 -7.74 0.59
CA LEU A 81 -13.26 -6.28 0.59
C LEU A 81 -13.22 -5.72 -0.82
N LEU A 82 -12.61 -6.47 -1.76
CA LEU A 82 -12.43 -6.01 -3.13
C LEU A 82 -13.72 -6.11 -3.93
N ALA A 83 -14.57 -7.10 -3.63
CA ALA A 83 -15.83 -7.31 -4.35
C ALA A 83 -16.79 -6.13 -4.24
N ASP A 84 -16.80 -5.45 -3.08
CA ASP A 84 -17.72 -4.35 -2.80
C ASP A 84 -17.14 -2.95 -3.12
N MET A 85 -15.88 -2.87 -3.56
CA MET A 85 -15.22 -1.58 -3.83
C MET A 85 -15.55 -1.05 -5.23
N GLN A 86 -16.15 0.14 -5.28
CA GLN A 86 -16.28 0.91 -6.51
C GLN A 86 -14.99 1.68 -6.79
N LEU A 87 -14.03 1.03 -7.45
CA LEU A 87 -12.73 1.61 -7.79
C LEU A 87 -12.85 2.48 -9.06
N ALA A 88 -12.24 3.67 -9.04
CA ALA A 88 -12.26 4.62 -10.15
C ALA A 88 -10.87 4.95 -10.69
N ALA A 89 -9.83 4.72 -9.90
CA ALA A 89 -8.44 4.83 -10.29
C ALA A 89 -8.02 3.66 -11.21
N SER A 90 -6.97 3.89 -12.00
CA SER A 90 -6.52 2.93 -13.02
C SER A 90 -4.99 2.84 -13.14
N HIS A 91 -4.26 3.60 -12.32
CA HIS A 91 -2.81 3.67 -12.35
C HIS A 91 -2.27 3.48 -10.92
N TYR A 92 -1.10 4.05 -10.61
CA TYR A 92 -0.47 4.01 -9.28
C TYR A 92 -1.36 4.57 -8.14
N ASP A 93 -2.40 5.34 -8.48
CA ASP A 93 -3.39 5.85 -7.54
C ASP A 93 -4.38 4.78 -7.05
N LEU A 94 -4.54 3.65 -7.76
CA LEU A 94 -5.43 2.55 -7.40
C LEU A 94 -5.09 1.95 -6.04
N GLU A 95 -3.80 1.72 -5.81
CA GLU A 95 -3.28 1.22 -4.55
C GLU A 95 -3.69 2.10 -3.36
N SER A 96 -3.67 3.42 -3.55
CA SER A 96 -4.08 4.38 -2.53
C SER A 96 -5.61 4.42 -2.39
N GLU A 97 -6.37 4.29 -3.49
CA GLU A 97 -7.83 4.23 -3.46
C GLU A 97 -8.33 3.05 -2.61
N ILE A 98 -7.77 1.86 -2.85
CA ILE A 98 -8.12 0.64 -2.11
C ILE A 98 -7.95 0.85 -0.60
N LEU A 99 -6.82 1.44 -0.18
CA LEU A 99 -6.54 1.65 1.24
C LEU A 99 -7.47 2.68 1.89
N ILE A 100 -7.75 3.78 1.19
CA ILE A 100 -8.70 4.78 1.71
C ILE A 100 -10.09 4.16 1.84
N ARG A 101 -10.60 3.48 0.79
CA ARG A 101 -11.93 2.86 0.81
C ARG A 101 -12.03 1.76 1.87
N ALA A 102 -11.00 0.93 1.99
CA ALA A 102 -10.95 -0.11 3.02
C ALA A 102 -11.04 0.52 4.42
N GLY A 103 -10.24 1.55 4.69
CA GLY A 103 -10.26 2.24 5.98
C GLY A 103 -11.60 2.92 6.29
N LEU A 104 -12.21 3.59 5.30
CA LEU A 104 -13.53 4.22 5.43
C LEU A 104 -14.64 3.18 5.69
N ASN A 105 -14.52 1.97 5.12
CA ASN A 105 -15.42 0.85 5.38
C ASN A 105 -15.10 0.09 6.68
N GLY A 106 -14.18 0.60 7.49
CA GLY A 106 -13.86 0.06 8.81
C GLY A 106 -12.86 -1.11 8.82
N ALA A 107 -12.28 -1.47 7.68
CA ALA A 107 -11.33 -2.58 7.58
C ALA A 107 -10.15 -2.42 8.55
N LYS A 108 -9.67 -3.56 9.05
CA LYS A 108 -8.46 -3.64 9.87
C LYS A 108 -7.24 -3.75 8.97
N ILE A 109 -6.38 -2.74 9.04
CA ILE A 109 -5.17 -2.66 8.22
C ILE A 109 -3.96 -2.75 9.13
N GLY A 110 -3.07 -3.70 8.86
CA GLY A 110 -1.80 -3.87 9.56
C GLY A 110 -0.62 -3.90 8.59
N SER A 111 0.58 -4.09 9.12
CA SER A 111 1.79 -4.10 8.30
C SER A 111 2.86 -5.05 8.85
N VAL A 112 3.62 -5.65 7.95
CA VAL A 112 4.81 -6.45 8.28
C VAL A 112 6.07 -5.78 7.75
N PRO A 113 7.18 -5.74 8.50
CA PRO A 113 8.40 -5.07 8.08
C PRO A 113 9.15 -5.88 7.01
N ILE A 114 9.21 -5.36 5.79
CA ILE A 114 9.86 -6.01 4.64
C ILE A 114 11.20 -5.34 4.28
N LYS A 115 12.11 -6.09 3.67
CA LYS A 115 13.29 -5.50 3.02
C LYS A 115 12.95 -5.11 1.58
N THR A 116 13.64 -4.10 1.07
CA THR A 116 13.61 -3.79 -0.37
C THR A 116 14.91 -4.25 -0.99
N ILE A 117 14.83 -5.03 -2.06
CA ILE A 117 15.98 -5.38 -2.88
C ILE A 117 16.19 -4.20 -3.84
N TYR A 118 17.30 -3.48 -3.68
CA TYR A 118 17.68 -2.38 -4.57
C TYR A 118 18.72 -2.87 -5.59
N GLY A 119 18.43 -2.70 -6.87
CA GLY A 119 19.30 -2.97 -8.01
C GLY A 119 19.33 -1.78 -8.99
N ASP A 120 19.54 -2.05 -10.28
CA ASP A 120 19.58 -1.04 -11.36
C ASP A 120 18.17 -0.67 -11.89
N GLU A 121 17.11 -0.93 -11.12
CA GLU A 121 15.75 -0.66 -11.58
C GLU A 121 15.44 0.84 -11.69
N HIS A 122 14.85 1.20 -12.84
CA HIS A 122 14.34 2.55 -13.08
C HIS A 122 12.85 2.62 -12.73
N SER A 123 12.50 3.59 -11.86
CA SER A 123 11.10 3.88 -11.56
C SER A 123 10.35 4.29 -12.83
N LYS A 124 9.20 3.64 -13.08
CA LYS A 124 8.27 3.97 -14.16
C LYS A 124 7.30 5.10 -13.79
N ILE A 125 7.37 5.59 -12.54
CA ILE A 125 6.54 6.68 -12.04
C ILE A 125 6.96 7.99 -12.73
N ASN A 126 5.98 8.70 -13.27
CA ASN A 126 6.16 10.06 -13.77
C ASN A 126 5.90 11.05 -12.63
N PRO A 127 6.92 11.77 -12.12
CA PRO A 127 6.79 12.59 -10.92
C PRO A 127 5.66 13.62 -10.98
N LEU A 128 5.42 14.24 -12.13
CA LEU A 128 4.38 15.27 -12.26
C LEU A 128 2.99 14.65 -12.41
N ARG A 129 2.83 13.71 -13.34
CA ARG A 129 1.51 13.14 -13.64
C ARG A 129 0.97 12.32 -12.47
N ASP A 130 1.82 11.52 -11.84
CA ASP A 130 1.39 10.66 -10.73
C ASP A 130 1.17 11.46 -9.45
N THR A 131 1.93 12.55 -9.21
CA THR A 131 1.61 13.49 -8.14
C THR A 131 0.24 14.15 -8.35
N VAL A 132 -0.08 14.61 -9.57
CA VAL A 132 -1.39 15.22 -9.86
C VAL A 132 -2.53 14.19 -9.67
N ARG A 133 -2.35 12.95 -10.13
CA ARG A 133 -3.33 11.87 -9.89
C ARG A 133 -3.54 11.61 -8.41
N PHE A 134 -2.46 11.50 -7.63
CA PHE A 134 -2.54 11.33 -6.18
C PHE A 134 -3.32 12.48 -5.51
N LEU A 135 -3.03 13.74 -5.87
CA LEU A 135 -3.75 14.88 -5.31
C LEU A 135 -5.25 14.88 -5.70
N MET A 136 -5.58 14.53 -6.94
CA MET A 136 -6.97 14.38 -7.37
C MET A 136 -7.68 13.24 -6.64
N LEU A 137 -7.01 12.11 -6.42
CA LEU A 137 -7.53 11.00 -5.62
C LEU A 137 -7.84 11.45 -4.19
N VAL A 138 -6.88 12.09 -3.53
CA VAL A 138 -7.06 12.61 -2.17
C VAL A 138 -8.22 13.60 -2.12
N PHE A 139 -8.33 14.52 -3.07
CA PHE A 139 -9.46 15.45 -3.15
C PHE A 139 -10.81 14.74 -3.33
N ARG A 140 -10.90 13.78 -4.26
CA ARG A 140 -12.12 12.99 -4.50
C ARG A 140 -12.52 12.20 -3.27
N SER A 141 -11.54 11.72 -2.50
CA SER A 141 -11.79 10.91 -1.31
C SER A 141 -12.55 11.64 -0.19
N PHE A 142 -12.62 12.97 -0.22
CA PHE A 142 -13.46 13.74 0.73
C PHE A 142 -14.96 13.58 0.46
N PHE A 143 -15.34 13.03 -0.69
CA PHE A 143 -16.72 12.86 -1.13
C PHE A 143 -17.13 11.37 -1.25
N TRP A 144 -16.37 10.47 -0.63
CA TRP A 144 -16.70 9.04 -0.55
C TRP A 144 -17.41 8.71 0.74
#